data_AF-A0A8B9WXK9-F1
#
_entry.id   AF-A0A8B9WXK9-F1
#
_cell.length_a   1.000
_cell.length_b   1.000
_cell.length_c   1.000
_cell.angle_alpha   90.00
_cell.angle_beta   90.00
_cell.angle_gamma   90.00
#
_symmetry.space_group_name_H-M   'P 1'
#
loop_
_entity.id
_entity.type
_entity.pdbx_description
1 polymer ?
#
loop_
_entity_poly.entity_id
_entity_poly.type
_entity_poly.pdbx_seq_one_letter_code
_entity_poly.pdbx_strand_id
1 'polypeptide(L)'
;KLMALEARPLLWLALWTLAVPARTAPGEEHCTVERRADLSYAEFVQRYAFSRPVILQGLTDNSRFRDLCTRQRLLASFGDSVVRLSTANTYSYQKVDLPFEKYVEQMLHPQDPISMGNDTLYFFGDNNFTEWASLFRHYSPPPFSLLGTTPAYSFGIAGAGSGVPFHWHGPGFSEVIYGARSRWFLYPPEKTPEFHPNKTTLAWLRDTYPALTPSARPLECTIQAGEVLYFPDRWWHATLNLDTSVFISTFLG
;
A
#
# COMPACT_ATOMS: atom_id res chain seq x y z
N LYS A 1 -1.09 16.19 -53.59
CA LYS A 1 -0.13 15.60 -52.63
C LYS A 1 -0.39 16.24 -51.26
N LEU A 2 -1.38 15.69 -50.56
CA LEU A 2 -1.29 15.12 -49.20
C LEU A 2 -1.00 16.15 -48.10
N MET A 3 -2.07 16.60 -47.46
CA MET A 3 -2.07 17.04 -46.06
C MET A 3 -1.96 15.79 -45.18
N ALA A 4 -0.98 15.76 -44.28
CA ALA A 4 -0.88 14.78 -43.22
C ALA A 4 -1.72 15.27 -42.04
N LEU A 5 -2.86 14.62 -41.78
CA LEU A 5 -3.55 14.73 -40.50
C LEU A 5 -2.88 13.72 -39.55
N GLU A 6 -2.29 14.25 -38.47
CA GLU A 6 -1.83 13.47 -37.33
C GLU A 6 -3.02 12.75 -36.69
N ALA A 7 -2.96 11.42 -36.72
CA ALA A 7 -3.89 10.57 -36.00
C ALA A 7 -3.12 9.86 -34.87
N ARG A 8 -3.45 10.24 -33.62
CA ARG A 8 -3.47 9.46 -32.35
C ARG A 8 -3.11 10.38 -31.16
N PRO A 9 -3.74 10.20 -29.96
CA PRO A 9 -4.07 8.90 -29.39
C PRO A 9 -5.43 8.82 -28.66
N LEU A 10 -6.34 8.00 -29.17
CA LEU A 10 -7.54 7.54 -28.43
C LEU A 10 -7.34 6.16 -27.77
N LEU A 11 -6.10 5.64 -27.70
CA LEU A 11 -5.84 4.26 -27.26
C LEU A 11 -5.37 4.09 -25.79
N TRP A 12 -5.27 5.16 -25.00
CA TRP A 12 -4.74 5.08 -23.62
C TRP A 12 -5.80 5.16 -22.51
N LEU A 13 -7.07 5.39 -22.87
CA LEU A 13 -8.18 5.50 -21.91
C LEU A 13 -8.72 4.16 -21.37
N ALA A 14 -8.19 3.01 -21.80
CA ALA A 14 -8.81 1.70 -21.55
C ALA A 14 -8.10 0.80 -20.52
N LEU A 15 -7.07 1.26 -19.81
CA LEU A 15 -6.29 0.42 -18.88
C LEU A 15 -6.69 0.50 -17.40
N TRP A 16 -7.75 1.24 -17.06
CA TRP A 16 -8.12 1.47 -15.65
C TRP A 16 -9.56 1.09 -15.30
N THR A 17 -10.40 0.79 -16.28
CA THR A 17 -11.79 0.32 -16.09
C THR A 17 -11.98 -1.16 -16.40
N LEU A 18 -11.00 -1.80 -17.02
CA LEU A 18 -10.97 -3.25 -17.16
C LEU A 18 -10.15 -3.81 -16.01
N ALA A 19 -10.84 -4.35 -15.01
CA ALA A 19 -10.28 -5.42 -14.19
C ALA A 19 -9.93 -6.57 -15.14
N VAL A 20 -8.76 -6.49 -15.78
CA VAL A 20 -8.12 -7.68 -16.34
C VAL A 20 -7.88 -8.54 -15.11
N PRO A 21 -8.42 -9.76 -15.02
CA PRO A 21 -8.04 -10.65 -13.94
C PRO A 21 -6.55 -10.90 -14.14
N ALA A 22 -5.72 -10.20 -13.37
CA ALA A 22 -4.34 -10.59 -13.20
C ALA A 22 -4.38 -12.06 -12.80
N ARG A 23 -3.59 -12.91 -13.47
CA ARG A 23 -3.42 -14.30 -13.05
C ARG A 23 -3.21 -14.29 -11.55
N THR A 24 -4.07 -14.99 -10.82
CA THR A 24 -4.01 -15.04 -9.36
C THR A 24 -2.59 -15.41 -8.95
N ALA A 25 -1.94 -14.54 -8.17
CA ALA A 25 -0.61 -14.84 -7.67
C ALA A 25 -0.70 -16.12 -6.80
N PRO A 26 0.33 -16.98 -6.77
CA PRO A 26 0.30 -18.18 -5.92
C PRO A 26 -0.03 -17.82 -4.46
N GLY A 27 -1.08 -18.43 -3.91
CA GLY A 27 -1.52 -18.21 -2.52
C GLY A 27 -2.31 -16.92 -2.26
N GLU A 28 -2.77 -16.20 -3.30
CA GLU A 28 -3.51 -14.95 -3.15
C GLU A 28 -4.84 -15.06 -2.37
N GLU A 29 -5.50 -16.22 -2.45
CA GLU A 29 -6.73 -16.53 -1.70
C GLU A 29 -6.47 -17.03 -0.27
N HIS A 30 -5.20 -17.29 0.09
CA HIS A 30 -4.84 -17.75 1.41
C HIS A 30 -4.72 -16.56 2.37
N CYS A 31 -5.53 -16.57 3.42
CA CYS A 31 -5.44 -15.60 4.50
C CYS A 31 -5.34 -16.31 5.85
N THR A 32 -4.30 -15.98 6.60
CA THR A 32 -4.07 -16.49 7.96
C THR A 32 -4.25 -15.43 9.03
N VAL A 33 -4.55 -14.19 8.63
CA VAL A 33 -4.87 -13.08 9.55
C VAL A 33 -6.37 -13.05 9.84
N GLU A 34 -6.72 -12.91 11.12
CA GLU A 34 -8.11 -12.86 11.57
C GLU A 34 -8.83 -11.61 11.03
N ARG A 35 -10.07 -11.76 10.56
CA ARG A 35 -10.95 -10.65 10.13
C ARG A 35 -12.04 -10.38 11.17
N ARG A 36 -12.29 -9.10 11.48
CA ARG A 36 -13.26 -8.65 12.48
C ARG A 36 -14.03 -7.42 11.99
N ALA A 37 -15.37 -7.47 12.07
CA ALA A 37 -16.26 -6.33 11.79
C ALA A 37 -16.73 -5.64 13.09
N ASP A 38 -17.10 -6.44 14.10
CA ASP A 38 -17.65 -5.93 15.36
C ASP A 38 -16.60 -6.04 16.48
N LEU A 39 -15.57 -5.20 16.43
CA LEU A 39 -14.51 -5.18 17.44
C LEU A 39 -14.67 -3.98 18.37
N SER A 40 -14.84 -4.24 19.68
CA SER A 40 -14.85 -3.17 20.69
C SER A 40 -13.43 -2.67 20.97
N TYR A 41 -13.29 -1.44 21.46
CA TYR A 41 -11.99 -0.90 21.88
C TYR A 41 -11.30 -1.77 22.95
N ALA A 42 -12.05 -2.22 23.95
CA ALA A 42 -11.52 -3.06 25.02
C ALA A 42 -11.00 -4.40 24.48
N GLU A 43 -11.74 -5.01 23.55
CA GLU A 43 -11.30 -6.26 22.92
C GLU A 43 -10.09 -6.03 22.01
N PHE A 44 -10.05 -4.92 21.26
CA PHE A 44 -8.90 -4.53 20.46
C PHE A 44 -7.63 -4.46 21.31
N VAL A 45 -7.67 -3.73 22.42
CA VAL A 45 -6.54 -3.57 23.34
C VAL A 45 -6.12 -4.92 23.94
N GLN A 46 -7.07 -5.72 24.41
CA GLN A 46 -6.78 -6.98 25.08
C GLN A 46 -6.22 -8.06 24.14
N ARG A 47 -6.71 -8.13 22.90
CA ARG A 47 -6.44 -9.27 22.00
C ARG A 47 -5.49 -8.99 20.85
N TYR A 48 -5.28 -7.72 20.47
CA TYR A 48 -4.57 -7.37 19.24
C TYR A 48 -3.51 -6.28 19.43
N ALA A 49 -3.83 -5.18 20.12
CA ALA A 49 -2.99 -3.98 20.18
C ALA A 49 -1.49 -4.25 20.42
N PHE A 50 -1.16 -5.20 21.28
CA PHE A 50 0.22 -5.52 21.68
C PHE A 50 0.63 -6.96 21.37
N SER A 51 -0.18 -7.70 20.61
CA SER A 51 -0.02 -9.15 20.49
C SER A 51 0.05 -9.61 19.05
N ARG A 52 -0.95 -9.30 18.21
CA ARG A 52 -1.06 -9.87 16.87
C ARG A 52 -1.85 -8.98 15.89
N PRO A 53 -1.56 -9.10 14.58
CA PRO A 53 -2.30 -8.39 13.52
C PRO A 53 -3.78 -8.80 13.45
N VAL A 54 -4.60 -7.90 12.93
CA VAL A 54 -6.03 -8.15 12.66
C VAL A 54 -6.47 -7.32 11.47
N ILE A 55 -7.37 -7.87 10.66
CA ILE A 55 -8.04 -7.14 9.59
C ILE A 55 -9.40 -6.68 10.10
N LEU A 56 -9.66 -5.40 9.95
CA LEU A 56 -10.84 -4.72 10.44
C LEU A 56 -11.75 -4.35 9.26
N GLN A 57 -13.05 -4.52 9.44
CA GLN A 57 -14.05 -4.31 8.40
C GLN A 57 -15.18 -3.44 8.92
N GLY A 58 -15.71 -2.53 8.08
CA GLY A 58 -16.91 -1.77 8.40
C GLY A 58 -16.78 -0.77 9.57
N LEU A 59 -15.55 -0.40 9.96
CA LEU A 59 -15.32 0.54 11.07
C LEU A 59 -15.54 2.00 10.69
N THR A 60 -15.31 2.37 9.43
CA THR A 60 -15.31 3.74 8.94
C THR A 60 -16.03 3.84 7.60
N ASP A 61 -16.69 4.98 7.35
CA ASP A 61 -17.23 5.32 6.03
C ASP A 61 -16.31 6.32 5.33
N ASN A 62 -15.44 5.79 4.47
CA ASN A 62 -14.53 6.56 3.64
C ASN A 62 -15.05 6.71 2.20
N SER A 63 -16.36 6.58 1.93
CA SER A 63 -16.95 6.65 0.58
C SER A 63 -16.60 7.96 -0.15
N ARG A 64 -16.71 9.10 0.52
CA ARG A 64 -16.32 10.41 -0.04
C ARG A 64 -14.81 10.49 -0.30
N PHE A 65 -13.99 10.03 0.63
CA PHE A 65 -12.54 10.02 0.47
C PHE A 65 -12.12 9.19 -0.74
N ARG A 66 -12.73 8.01 -0.91
CA ARG A 66 -12.55 7.14 -2.07
C ARG A 66 -12.89 7.83 -3.39
N ASP A 67 -14.01 8.56 -3.48
CA ASP A 67 -14.37 9.32 -4.69
C ASP A 67 -13.29 10.37 -5.01
N LEU A 68 -12.83 11.11 -4.00
CA LEU A 68 -11.76 12.10 -4.14
C LEU A 68 -10.41 11.49 -4.54
N CYS A 69 -10.15 10.24 -4.17
CA CYS A 69 -8.95 9.49 -4.53
C CYS A 69 -9.01 8.86 -5.93
N THR A 70 -10.01 9.15 -6.76
CA THR A 70 -10.00 8.75 -8.16
C THR A 70 -8.89 9.47 -8.93
N ARG A 71 -8.29 8.78 -9.92
CA ARG A 71 -7.21 9.33 -10.75
C ARG A 71 -7.54 10.72 -11.29
N GLN A 72 -8.74 10.87 -11.88
CA GLN A 72 -9.18 12.14 -12.47
C GLN A 72 -9.23 13.26 -11.43
N ARG A 73 -9.78 13.02 -10.24
CA ARG A 73 -9.89 14.04 -9.20
C ARG A 73 -8.56 14.37 -8.57
N LEU A 74 -7.69 13.37 -8.35
CA LEU A 74 -6.35 13.58 -7.84
C LEU A 74 -5.51 14.41 -8.81
N LEU A 75 -5.52 14.09 -10.10
CA LEU A 75 -4.82 14.89 -11.11
C LEU A 75 -5.37 16.32 -11.21
N ALA A 76 -6.69 16.47 -11.21
CA ALA A 76 -7.32 17.79 -11.27
C ALA A 76 -7.01 18.67 -10.05
N SER A 77 -6.81 18.08 -8.87
CA SER A 77 -6.59 18.83 -7.63
C SER A 77 -5.12 19.01 -7.28
N PHE A 78 -4.27 18.04 -7.64
CA PHE A 78 -2.88 17.93 -7.17
C PHE A 78 -1.89 17.72 -8.32
N GLY A 79 -2.28 17.80 -9.59
CA GLY A 79 -1.38 17.52 -10.74
C GLY A 79 -0.05 18.29 -10.68
N ASP A 80 -0.14 19.58 -10.37
CA ASP A 80 1.02 20.48 -10.25
C ASP A 80 1.74 20.37 -8.89
N SER A 81 1.14 19.69 -7.90
CA SER A 81 1.73 19.51 -6.58
C SER A 81 3.01 18.70 -6.66
N VAL A 82 4.04 19.13 -5.92
CA VAL A 82 5.28 18.37 -5.84
C VAL A 82 5.09 17.22 -4.86
N VAL A 83 5.34 16.01 -5.34
CA VAL A 83 5.37 14.80 -4.52
C VAL A 83 6.77 14.26 -4.40
N ARG A 84 7.06 13.67 -3.24
CA ARG A 84 8.30 12.96 -2.97
C ARG A 84 8.10 11.48 -3.18
N LEU A 85 8.77 10.91 -4.18
CA LEU A 85 8.85 9.47 -4.37
C LEU A 85 9.96 8.89 -3.52
N SER A 86 9.76 7.66 -3.09
CA SER A 86 10.71 6.89 -2.27
C SER A 86 11.09 5.61 -2.98
N THR A 87 12.33 5.16 -2.82
CA THR A 87 12.70 3.82 -3.27
C THR A 87 12.02 2.75 -2.44
N ALA A 88 11.64 1.66 -3.10
CA ALA A 88 10.87 0.56 -2.54
C ALA A 88 11.70 -0.44 -1.70
N ASN A 89 12.97 -0.15 -1.42
CA ASN A 89 13.80 -0.97 -0.53
C ASN A 89 13.53 -0.65 0.95
N THR A 90 14.00 -1.52 1.86
CA THR A 90 13.72 -1.47 3.32
C THR A 90 13.90 -0.09 3.96
N TYR A 91 14.87 0.69 3.50
CA TYR A 91 15.24 1.97 4.10
C TYR A 91 14.93 3.20 3.24
N SER A 92 14.34 3.00 2.05
CA SER A 92 13.97 4.09 1.12
C SER A 92 15.05 5.16 0.93
N TYR A 93 16.30 4.74 0.68
CA TYR A 93 17.48 5.62 0.69
C TYR A 93 17.40 6.82 -0.26
N GLN A 94 16.80 6.64 -1.43
CA GLN A 94 16.71 7.69 -2.43
C GLN A 94 15.30 8.27 -2.46
N LYS A 95 15.26 9.60 -2.51
CA LYS A 95 14.05 10.40 -2.61
C LYS A 95 14.11 11.25 -3.88
N VAL A 96 13.01 11.35 -4.60
CA VAL A 96 12.92 12.13 -5.84
C VAL A 96 11.67 12.98 -5.80
N ASP A 97 11.84 14.29 -5.93
CA ASP A 97 10.72 15.24 -5.95
C ASP A 97 10.34 15.56 -7.40
N LEU A 98 9.06 15.45 -7.75
CA LEU A 98 8.53 15.82 -9.07
C LEU A 98 7.03 16.16 -8.99
N PRO A 99 6.47 16.81 -10.03
CA PRO A 99 5.03 17.03 -10.13
C PRO A 99 4.26 15.71 -10.09
N PHE A 100 3.15 15.69 -9.36
CA PHE A 100 2.29 14.52 -9.21
C PHE A 100 1.77 14.01 -10.56
N GLU A 101 1.40 14.91 -11.47
CA GLU A 101 0.97 14.53 -12.82
C GLU A 101 2.05 13.72 -13.54
N LYS A 102 3.30 14.17 -13.47
CA LYS A 102 4.43 13.45 -14.09
C LYS A 102 4.58 12.04 -13.51
N TYR A 103 4.41 11.88 -12.20
CA TYR A 103 4.43 10.55 -11.57
C TYR A 103 3.31 9.66 -12.13
N VAL A 104 2.06 10.14 -12.08
CA VAL A 104 0.87 9.36 -12.46
C VAL A 104 0.81 9.05 -13.96
N GLU A 105 1.25 9.96 -14.82
CA GLU A 105 1.16 9.80 -16.28
C GLU A 105 2.36 9.04 -16.87
N GLN A 106 3.54 9.11 -16.26
CA GLN A 106 4.78 8.60 -16.88
C GLN A 106 5.47 7.48 -16.09
N MET A 107 5.25 7.39 -14.78
CA MET A 107 6.00 6.48 -13.89
C MET A 107 5.11 5.44 -13.20
N LEU A 108 3.81 5.68 -13.11
CA LEU A 108 2.86 4.77 -12.48
C LEU A 108 2.48 3.63 -13.42
N HIS A 109 3.35 2.62 -13.49
CA HIS A 109 3.15 1.40 -14.27
C HIS A 109 3.47 0.15 -13.42
N PRO A 110 3.09 -1.06 -13.87
CA PRO A 110 3.49 -2.28 -13.19
C PRO A 110 5.01 -2.38 -13.02
N GLN A 111 5.45 -2.89 -11.88
CA GLN A 111 6.86 -3.09 -11.57
C GLN A 111 7.45 -4.16 -12.51
N ASP A 112 8.66 -3.91 -13.00
CA ASP A 112 9.44 -4.94 -13.69
C ASP A 112 9.81 -6.07 -12.70
N PRO A 113 9.48 -7.34 -12.98
CA PRO A 113 9.84 -8.46 -12.11
C PRO A 113 11.34 -8.63 -11.84
N ILE A 114 12.23 -8.05 -12.66
CA ILE A 114 13.68 -8.11 -12.45
C ILE A 114 14.26 -6.83 -11.82
N SER A 115 13.46 -5.79 -11.59
CA SER A 115 13.96 -4.57 -10.95
C SER A 115 14.34 -4.81 -9.49
N MET A 116 15.33 -4.06 -9.03
CA MET A 116 15.68 -4.01 -7.62
C MET A 116 14.81 -2.99 -6.88
N GLY A 117 14.67 -3.15 -5.57
CA GLY A 117 13.86 -2.25 -4.74
C GLY A 117 14.46 -0.85 -4.66
N ASN A 118 15.79 -0.72 -4.73
CA ASN A 118 16.47 0.57 -4.77
C ASN A 118 16.32 1.30 -6.12
N ASP A 119 15.87 0.61 -7.17
CA ASP A 119 15.61 1.19 -8.49
C ASP A 119 14.12 1.43 -8.75
N THR A 120 13.26 0.98 -7.83
CA THR A 120 11.79 1.09 -7.94
C THR A 120 11.31 2.26 -7.10
N LEU A 121 10.79 3.31 -7.75
CA LEU A 121 10.24 4.51 -7.09
C LEU A 121 8.71 4.45 -7.06
N TYR A 122 8.10 4.78 -5.92
CA TYR A 122 6.66 5.03 -5.85
C TYR A 122 6.32 6.05 -4.77
N PHE A 123 5.09 6.59 -4.84
CA PHE A 123 4.64 7.64 -3.94
C PHE A 123 4.12 7.02 -2.65
N PHE A 124 4.87 7.19 -1.56
CA PHE A 124 4.52 6.75 -0.22
C PHE A 124 5.39 7.45 0.82
N GLY A 125 4.79 7.82 1.95
CA GLY A 125 5.45 8.55 3.01
C GLY A 125 5.76 10.00 2.61
N ASP A 126 6.31 10.75 3.56
CA ASP A 126 6.79 12.12 3.37
C ASP A 126 5.76 13.07 2.70
N ASN A 127 4.47 12.83 2.93
CA ASN A 127 3.44 13.68 2.34
C ASN A 127 3.52 15.09 2.94
N ASN A 128 3.37 16.10 2.09
CA ASN A 128 3.20 17.48 2.55
C ASN A 128 1.80 17.68 3.13
N PHE A 129 1.64 17.53 4.44
CA PHE A 129 0.34 17.61 5.11
C PHE A 129 -0.40 18.93 4.90
N THR A 130 0.30 20.03 4.63
CA THR A 130 -0.34 21.32 4.33
C THR A 130 -0.97 21.31 2.94
N GLU A 131 -0.22 20.83 1.95
CA GLU A 131 -0.66 20.77 0.56
C GLU A 131 -1.78 19.73 0.36
N TRP A 132 -1.68 18.60 1.05
CA TRP A 132 -2.64 17.50 0.98
C TRP A 132 -3.77 17.61 2.02
N ALA A 133 -3.80 18.68 2.83
CA ALA A 133 -4.80 18.89 3.89
C ALA A 133 -6.25 18.82 3.38
N SER A 134 -6.49 19.37 2.18
CA SER A 134 -7.81 19.39 1.54
C SER A 134 -8.35 18.00 1.22
N LEU A 135 -7.46 17.02 1.01
CA LEU A 135 -7.80 15.61 0.83
C LEU A 135 -7.93 14.92 2.20
N PHE A 136 -6.93 15.07 3.08
CA PHE A 136 -6.86 14.34 4.35
C PHE A 136 -7.96 14.70 5.34
N ARG A 137 -8.54 15.91 5.27
CA ARG A 137 -9.74 16.28 6.04
C ARG A 137 -10.98 15.42 5.76
N HIS A 138 -10.97 14.63 4.68
CA HIS A 138 -12.05 13.74 4.29
C HIS A 138 -11.82 12.29 4.71
N TYR A 139 -10.62 11.95 5.17
CA TYR A 139 -10.30 10.61 5.64
C TYR A 139 -10.75 10.43 7.09
N SER A 140 -11.49 9.35 7.34
CA SER A 140 -11.83 8.88 8.68
C SER A 140 -10.92 7.69 9.02
N PRO A 141 -9.95 7.86 9.94
CA PRO A 141 -9.09 6.75 10.37
C PRO A 141 -9.87 5.77 11.27
N PRO A 142 -9.35 4.55 11.45
CA PRO A 142 -9.89 3.61 12.43
C PRO A 142 -9.98 4.22 13.84
N PRO A 143 -11.06 3.95 14.60
CA PRO A 143 -11.32 4.62 15.89
C PRO A 143 -10.46 4.09 17.05
N PHE A 144 -9.49 3.21 16.79
CA PHE A 144 -8.65 2.61 17.81
C PHE A 144 -7.36 3.40 17.96
N SER A 145 -7.17 4.00 19.14
CA SER A 145 -5.94 4.70 19.53
C SER A 145 -5.19 3.96 20.64
N LEU A 146 -3.87 4.18 20.71
CA LEU A 146 -3.04 3.69 21.80
C LEU A 146 -2.60 4.86 22.68
N LEU A 147 -2.62 4.65 24.00
CA LEU A 147 -2.22 5.67 24.96
C LEU A 147 -0.78 6.11 24.69
N GLY A 148 -0.55 7.42 24.65
CA GLY A 148 0.78 8.00 24.41
C GLY A 148 1.22 8.03 22.95
N THR A 149 0.35 7.65 22.00
CA THR A 149 0.65 7.73 20.56
C THR A 149 -0.09 8.87 19.88
N THR A 150 0.50 9.42 18.82
CA THR A 150 -0.11 10.41 17.94
C THR A 150 -0.23 9.84 16.53
N PRO A 151 -1.42 9.88 15.89
CA PRO A 151 -1.58 9.37 14.55
C PRO A 151 -0.84 10.25 13.53
N ALA A 152 -0.09 9.62 12.64
CA ALA A 152 0.54 10.25 11.49
C ALA A 152 0.13 9.52 10.20
N TYR A 153 -0.31 10.27 9.18
CA TYR A 153 -0.73 9.66 7.92
C TYR A 153 0.42 9.44 6.96
N SER A 154 0.32 8.38 6.19
CA SER A 154 1.13 8.14 5.00
C SER A 154 0.21 7.70 3.87
N PHE A 155 -0.09 8.64 2.98
CA PHE A 155 -0.86 8.43 1.77
C PHE A 155 0.08 8.03 0.63
N GLY A 156 -0.38 7.10 -0.20
CA GLY A 156 0.42 6.62 -1.31
C GLY A 156 -0.39 6.16 -2.51
N ILE A 157 0.29 6.17 -3.65
CA ILE A 157 -0.17 5.61 -4.91
C ILE A 157 0.96 4.76 -5.46
N ALA A 158 0.63 3.55 -5.89
CA ALA A 158 1.64 2.57 -6.27
C ALA A 158 1.16 1.69 -7.42
N GLY A 159 2.08 1.31 -8.31
CA GLY A 159 1.79 0.40 -9.42
C GLY A 159 1.76 -1.06 -8.97
N ALA A 160 1.10 -1.92 -9.75
CA ALA A 160 1.07 -3.35 -9.49
C ALA A 160 2.48 -3.96 -9.40
N GLY A 161 2.70 -4.93 -8.51
CA GLY A 161 3.99 -5.58 -8.26
C GLY A 161 4.94 -4.80 -7.36
N SER A 162 4.65 -3.53 -7.05
CA SER A 162 5.43 -2.72 -6.10
C SER A 162 5.06 -3.00 -4.64
N GLY A 163 5.88 -2.52 -3.71
CA GLY A 163 5.65 -2.62 -2.27
C GLY A 163 6.96 -2.52 -1.50
N VAL A 164 6.92 -2.62 -0.17
CA VAL A 164 8.12 -2.55 0.67
C VAL A 164 8.49 -3.95 1.17
N PRO A 165 9.76 -4.38 1.08
CA PRO A 165 10.22 -5.62 1.68
C PRO A 165 10.11 -5.55 3.21
N PHE A 166 10.48 -6.65 3.87
CA PHE A 166 10.37 -6.73 5.32
C PHE A 166 11.09 -5.59 6.03
N HIS A 167 10.36 -4.94 6.93
CA HIS A 167 10.81 -3.92 7.86
C HIS A 167 9.89 -3.92 9.08
N TRP A 168 10.19 -3.09 10.07
CA TRP A 168 9.32 -2.89 11.24
C TRP A 168 9.48 -1.48 11.78
N HIS A 169 8.47 -1.03 12.50
CA HIS A 169 8.44 0.24 13.22
C HIS A 169 7.31 0.17 14.27
N GLY A 170 6.87 1.33 14.77
CA GLY A 170 5.72 1.45 15.65
C GLY A 170 4.42 0.85 15.07
N PRO A 171 3.39 0.65 15.91
CA PRO A 171 2.12 0.09 15.46
C PRO A 171 1.43 1.00 14.45
N GLY A 172 0.55 0.43 13.64
CA GLY A 172 -0.17 1.20 12.65
C GLY A 172 -1.32 0.46 11.98
N PHE A 173 -2.10 1.25 11.24
CA PHE A 173 -3.17 0.80 10.38
C PHE A 173 -2.79 1.02 8.93
N SER A 174 -3.22 0.13 8.03
CA SER A 174 -3.13 0.34 6.59
C SER A 174 -4.46 0.01 5.92
N GLU A 175 -4.98 0.96 5.15
CA GLU A 175 -6.25 0.88 4.45
C GLU A 175 -6.03 1.01 2.94
N VAL A 176 -6.65 0.10 2.17
CA VAL A 176 -6.72 0.22 0.71
C VAL A 176 -7.95 1.06 0.36
N ILE A 177 -7.73 2.15 -0.37
CA ILE A 177 -8.77 3.11 -0.74
C ILE A 177 -9.31 2.82 -2.13
N TYR A 178 -8.40 2.59 -3.08
CA TYR A 178 -8.70 2.36 -4.49
C TYR A 178 -7.72 1.32 -5.05
N GLY A 179 -8.12 0.55 -6.06
CA GLY A 179 -7.22 -0.42 -6.69
C GLY A 179 -7.09 -1.73 -5.92
N ALA A 180 -8.24 -2.40 -5.85
CA ALA A 180 -8.58 -3.74 -5.39
C ALA A 180 -7.81 -4.40 -4.24
N ARG A 181 -6.47 -4.55 -4.26
CA ARG A 181 -5.79 -5.55 -3.41
C ARG A 181 -4.33 -5.23 -3.06
N SER A 182 -4.01 -5.32 -1.76
CA SER A 182 -2.64 -5.30 -1.24
C SER A 182 -2.38 -6.57 -0.43
N ARG A 183 -1.34 -7.32 -0.78
CA ARG A 183 -0.93 -8.52 -0.04
C ARG A 183 0.11 -8.16 1.00
N TRP A 184 -0.11 -8.66 2.21
CA TRP A 184 0.74 -8.44 3.37
C TRP A 184 1.35 -9.76 3.83
N PHE A 185 2.60 -9.69 4.25
CA PHE A 185 3.34 -10.78 4.87
C PHE A 185 3.85 -10.29 6.22
N LEU A 186 3.58 -11.03 7.28
CA LEU A 186 3.73 -10.58 8.66
C LEU A 186 4.47 -11.67 9.47
N TYR A 187 5.51 -11.27 10.19
CA TYR A 187 6.15 -12.10 11.20
C TYR A 187 6.14 -11.41 12.56
N PRO A 188 5.97 -12.18 13.64
CA PRO A 188 6.08 -11.61 14.98
C PRO A 188 7.52 -11.15 15.26
N PRO A 189 7.73 -10.21 16.20
CA PRO A 189 9.03 -9.57 16.44
C PRO A 189 10.19 -10.55 16.69
N GLU A 190 9.91 -11.68 17.34
CA GLU A 190 10.87 -12.72 17.68
C GLU A 190 11.30 -13.60 16.49
N LYS A 191 10.60 -13.51 15.35
CA LYS A 191 10.87 -14.33 14.15
C LYS A 191 11.35 -13.46 13.01
N THR A 192 12.66 -13.24 12.95
CA THR A 192 13.30 -12.50 11.86
C THR A 192 13.10 -13.22 10.51
N PRO A 193 12.53 -12.56 9.49
CA PRO A 193 12.40 -13.13 8.16
C PRO A 193 13.75 -13.24 7.45
N GLU A 194 13.89 -14.24 6.57
CA GLU A 194 14.99 -14.31 5.61
C GLU A 194 14.62 -13.49 4.36
N PHE A 195 15.34 -12.40 4.12
CA PHE A 195 15.15 -11.55 2.95
C PHE A 195 16.40 -10.71 2.67
N HIS A 196 16.45 -10.10 1.48
CA HIS A 196 17.50 -9.15 1.11
C HIS A 196 16.91 -7.72 1.07
N PRO A 197 17.46 -6.74 1.81
CA PRO A 197 16.82 -5.43 2.01
C PRO A 197 16.68 -4.59 0.73
N ASN A 198 17.50 -4.85 -0.29
CA ASN A 198 17.40 -4.18 -1.60
C ASN A 198 16.61 -4.98 -2.65
N LYS A 199 16.15 -6.20 -2.34
CA LYS A 199 15.25 -6.94 -3.24
C LYS A 199 13.80 -6.51 -2.98
N THR A 200 12.99 -6.51 -4.02
CA THR A 200 11.56 -6.20 -3.92
C THR A 200 10.80 -7.33 -3.23
N THR A 201 9.64 -7.04 -2.64
CA THR A 201 8.73 -8.07 -2.11
C THR A 201 8.33 -9.05 -3.21
N LEU A 202 8.16 -8.58 -4.45
CA LEU A 202 7.87 -9.43 -5.60
C LEU A 202 8.99 -10.44 -5.87
N ALA A 203 10.25 -10.00 -5.84
CA ALA A 203 11.40 -10.89 -5.98
C ALA A 203 11.47 -11.91 -4.83
N TRP A 204 11.23 -11.48 -3.58
CA TRP A 204 11.17 -12.39 -2.44
C TRP A 204 10.05 -13.44 -2.57
N LEU A 205 8.86 -13.02 -3.00
CA LEU A 205 7.71 -13.91 -3.22
C LEU A 205 7.99 -14.94 -4.32
N ARG A 206 8.74 -14.56 -5.36
CA ARG A 206 9.12 -15.47 -6.45
C ARG A 206 10.25 -16.42 -6.07
N ASP A 207 11.30 -15.89 -5.44
CA ASP A 207 12.59 -16.58 -5.31
C ASP A 207 12.79 -17.27 -3.95
N THR A 208 12.17 -16.75 -2.89
CA THR A 208 12.39 -17.21 -1.51
C THR A 208 11.16 -17.91 -0.94
N TYR A 209 9.98 -17.31 -1.07
CA TYR A 209 8.73 -17.84 -0.49
C TYR A 209 8.42 -19.31 -0.88
N PRO A 210 8.61 -19.77 -2.13
CA PRO A 210 8.30 -21.16 -2.50
C PRO A 210 9.16 -22.20 -1.80
N ALA A 211 10.36 -21.82 -1.33
CA ALA A 211 11.28 -22.70 -0.62
C ALA A 211 11.00 -22.78 0.90
N LEU A 212 10.11 -21.93 1.43
CA LEU A 212 9.80 -21.90 2.86
C LEU A 212 9.01 -23.14 3.29
N THR A 213 9.49 -23.79 4.35
CA THR A 213 8.71 -24.82 5.05
C THR A 213 7.44 -24.21 5.65
N PRO A 214 6.37 -25.01 5.90
CA PRO A 214 5.14 -24.49 6.50
C PRO A 214 5.36 -23.71 7.81
N SER A 215 6.28 -24.14 8.66
CA SER A 215 6.62 -23.45 9.91
C SER A 215 7.41 -22.16 9.70
N ALA A 216 8.12 -22.02 8.58
CA ALA A 216 8.86 -20.83 8.22
C ALA A 216 8.00 -19.76 7.50
N ARG A 217 6.81 -20.12 7.02
CA ARG A 217 5.91 -19.17 6.33
C ARG A 217 5.44 -18.02 7.25
N PRO A 218 5.18 -16.83 6.68
CA PRO A 218 4.61 -15.71 7.42
C PRO A 218 3.12 -15.91 7.68
N LEU A 219 2.55 -15.09 8.56
CA LEU A 219 1.14 -14.76 8.42
C LEU A 219 0.97 -13.97 7.13
N GLU A 220 -0.05 -14.26 6.34
CA GLU A 220 -0.27 -13.58 5.08
C GLU A 220 -1.74 -13.36 4.83
N CYS A 221 -2.06 -12.27 4.14
CA CYS A 221 -3.39 -12.01 3.67
C CYS A 221 -3.38 -10.95 2.58
N THR A 222 -4.34 -11.05 1.67
CA THR A 222 -4.70 -9.95 0.77
C THR A 222 -5.81 -9.14 1.42
N ILE A 223 -5.56 -7.85 1.65
CA ILE A 223 -6.58 -6.88 2.07
C ILE A 223 -7.18 -6.18 0.86
N GLN A 224 -8.49 -5.94 0.91
CA GLN A 224 -9.26 -5.32 -0.17
C GLN A 224 -9.69 -3.89 0.16
N ALA A 225 -10.23 -3.18 -0.83
CA ALA A 225 -10.75 -1.83 -0.63
C ALA A 225 -11.80 -1.78 0.50
N GLY A 226 -11.58 -0.91 1.48
CA GLY A 226 -12.43 -0.79 2.69
C GLY A 226 -12.10 -1.76 3.82
N GLU A 227 -11.12 -2.65 3.64
CA GLU A 227 -10.50 -3.40 4.75
C GLU A 227 -9.30 -2.62 5.29
N VAL A 228 -9.10 -2.71 6.61
CA VAL A 228 -7.97 -2.09 7.30
C VAL A 228 -7.15 -3.17 7.99
N LEU A 229 -5.88 -3.29 7.66
CA LEU A 229 -4.96 -4.11 8.46
C LEU A 229 -4.41 -3.30 9.63
N TYR A 230 -4.51 -3.83 10.85
CA TYR A 230 -3.71 -3.40 11.98
C TYR A 230 -2.48 -4.30 12.15
N PHE A 231 -1.31 -3.71 12.36
CA PHE A 231 -0.09 -4.41 12.77
C PHE A 231 0.45 -3.82 14.10
N PRO A 232 0.82 -4.65 15.09
CA PRO A 232 1.37 -4.18 16.36
C PRO A 232 2.82 -3.67 16.24
N ASP A 233 3.30 -3.05 17.33
CA ASP A 233 4.69 -2.59 17.47
C ASP A 233 5.70 -3.69 17.10
N ARG A 234 6.73 -3.33 16.35
CA ARG A 234 7.87 -4.18 15.93
C ARG A 234 7.52 -5.43 15.12
N TRP A 235 6.28 -5.58 14.67
CA TRP A 235 5.94 -6.67 13.76
C TRP A 235 6.65 -6.47 12.42
N TRP A 236 7.39 -7.49 11.99
CA TRP A 236 7.97 -7.51 10.66
C TRP A 236 6.86 -7.57 9.64
N HIS A 237 6.88 -6.67 8.66
CA HIS A 237 5.90 -6.65 7.60
C HIS A 237 6.51 -6.32 6.24
N ALA A 238 6.03 -7.00 5.22
CA ALA A 238 6.29 -6.69 3.81
C ALA A 238 4.95 -6.52 3.09
N THR A 239 4.92 -5.62 2.11
CA THR A 239 3.74 -5.28 1.32
C THR A 239 3.97 -5.58 -0.15
N LEU A 240 2.90 -5.94 -0.86
CA LEU A 240 2.87 -6.15 -2.30
C LEU A 240 1.53 -5.69 -2.86
N ASN A 241 1.55 -4.63 -3.67
CA ASN A 241 0.37 -4.13 -4.38
C ASN A 241 0.10 -5.07 -5.55
N LEU A 242 -1.05 -5.75 -5.56
CA LEU A 242 -1.39 -6.70 -6.62
C LEU A 242 -1.98 -6.01 -7.85
N ASP A 243 -2.56 -4.84 -7.61
CA ASP A 243 -3.15 -3.95 -8.60
C ASP A 243 -2.58 -2.54 -8.39
N THR A 244 -2.78 -1.64 -9.36
CA THR A 244 -2.44 -0.22 -9.12
C THR A 244 -3.34 0.33 -8.04
N SER A 245 -2.76 0.75 -6.91
CA SER A 245 -3.48 0.99 -5.66
C SER A 245 -3.27 2.41 -5.14
N VAL A 246 -4.33 2.97 -4.56
CA VAL A 246 -4.28 4.13 -3.66
C VAL A 246 -4.54 3.61 -2.25
N PHE A 247 -3.68 3.99 -1.31
CA PHE A 247 -3.75 3.50 0.06
C PHE A 247 -3.34 4.59 1.03
N ILE A 248 -3.73 4.42 2.28
CA ILE A 248 -3.34 5.31 3.37
C ILE A 248 -3.02 4.48 4.60
N SER A 249 -1.91 4.80 5.24
CA SER A 249 -1.51 4.22 6.51
C SER A 249 -1.60 5.26 7.61
N THR A 250 -1.98 4.84 8.81
CA THR A 250 -1.98 5.65 10.02
C THR A 250 -1.00 5.03 11.00
N PHE A 251 0.16 5.64 11.16
CA PHE A 251 1.17 5.22 12.12
C PHE A 251 0.89 5.82 13.50
N LEU A 252 1.05 5.01 14.53
CA LEU A 252 0.84 5.40 15.92
C LEU A 252 2.23 5.54 16.57
N GLY A 253 2.81 6.73 16.43
CA GLY A 253 4.15 7.08 16.92
C GLY A 253 4.14 7.89 18.21
#